data_AF-A0A4R0JDI8-F1
#
_entry.id   AF-A0A4R0JDI8-F1
#
_cell.length_a   1.000
_cell.length_b   1.000
_cell.length_c   1.000
_cell.angle_alpha   90.00
_cell.angle_beta   90.00
_cell.angle_gamma   90.00
#
_symmetry.space_group_name_H-M   'P 1'
#
loop_
_entity.id
_entity.type
_entity.pdbx_description
1 polymer ?
#
loop_
_entity_poly.entity_id
_entity_poly.type
_entity_poly.pdbx_seq_one_letter_code
_entity_poly.pdbx_strand_id
1 'polypeptide(L)'
;MENGRVRVDAEEVERILDTYSTPAGRRSEVIEIAAEAAAPVAADAMAWITSHAFRKTTATILDDAGHSARQIADQLGHARPSLTQDVYMARKAKNPGAADALKTIADDL
;
A
#
# COMPACT_ATOMS: atom_id res chain seq x y z
N MET A 1 0.24 10.63 8.98
CA MET A 1 -1.00 10.00 8.48
C MET A 1 -1.22 10.54 7.09
N GLU A 2 -1.26 9.65 6.11
CA GLU A 2 -1.57 9.99 4.72
C GLU A 2 -3.08 10.22 4.69
N ASN A 3 -3.50 11.46 4.89
CA ASN A 3 -4.92 11.82 4.95
C ASN A 3 -5.50 11.71 3.55
N GLY A 4 -5.97 10.50 3.19
CA GLY A 4 -6.76 10.27 1.99
C GLY A 4 -8.00 11.18 2.00
N ARG A 5 -8.59 11.39 0.81
CA ARG A 5 -9.87 12.11 0.70
C ARG A 5 -10.88 11.41 1.61
N VAL A 6 -11.41 12.15 2.59
CA VAL A 6 -12.50 11.67 3.44
C VAL A 6 -13.75 11.64 2.58
N ARG A 7 -14.28 10.44 2.33
CA ARG A 7 -15.57 10.27 1.66
C ARG A 7 -16.63 10.13 2.73
N VAL A 8 -17.61 11.03 2.68
CA VAL A 8 -18.78 10.98 3.53
C VAL A 8 -19.83 10.18 2.77
N ASP A 9 -20.32 9.10 3.36
CA ASP A 9 -21.43 8.34 2.77
C ASP A 9 -22.77 9.07 3.01
N ALA A 10 -23.82 8.65 2.30
CA ALA A 10 -25.12 9.32 2.38
C ALA A 10 -25.70 9.34 3.80
N GLU A 11 -25.47 8.27 4.58
CA GLU A 11 -25.96 8.18 5.96
C GLU A 11 -25.20 9.16 6.88
N GLU A 12 -23.90 9.31 6.67
CA GLU A 12 -23.07 10.26 7.39
C GLU A 12 -23.41 11.71 7.02
N VAL A 13 -23.69 12.00 5.74
CA VAL A 13 -24.19 13.32 5.32
C VAL A 13 -25.50 13.65 6.03
N GLU A 14 -26.45 12.71 6.08
CA GLU A 14 -27.72 12.92 6.78
C GLU A 14 -27.52 13.15 8.28
N ARG A 15 -26.66 12.36 8.95
CA ARG A 15 -26.29 12.57 10.35
C ARG A 15 -25.71 13.95 10.61
N ILE A 16 -24.82 14.43 9.74
CA ILE A 16 -24.23 15.77 9.87
C ILE A 16 -25.32 16.82 9.73
N LEU A 17 -26.16 16.71 8.71
CA LEU A 17 -27.25 17.66 8.47
C LEU A 17 -28.23 17.73 9.65
N ASP A 18 -28.53 16.59 10.29
CA ASP A 18 -29.36 16.50 11.49
C ASP A 18 -28.68 17.12 12.70
N THR A 19 -27.40 16.82 12.91
CA THR A 19 -26.57 17.39 14.00
C THR A 19 -26.56 18.91 13.95
N TYR A 20 -26.44 19.48 12.74
CA TYR A 20 -26.48 20.92 12.53
C TYR A 20 -27.89 21.49 12.34
N SER A 21 -28.94 20.68 12.50
CA SER A 21 -30.34 21.11 12.37
C SER A 21 -30.62 21.86 11.06
N THR A 22 -30.05 21.35 9.96
CA THR A 22 -30.08 22.02 8.66
C THR A 22 -31.50 22.09 8.10
N PRO A 23 -32.01 23.28 7.70
CA PRO A 23 -33.36 23.42 7.18
C PRO A 23 -33.61 22.58 5.92
N ALA A 24 -34.79 21.97 5.81
CA ALA A 24 -35.16 21.07 4.72
C ALA A 24 -34.89 21.63 3.32
N GLY A 25 -35.12 22.93 3.10
CA GLY A 25 -34.87 23.59 1.81
C GLY A 25 -33.40 23.68 1.39
N ARG A 26 -32.45 23.52 2.33
CA ARG A 26 -31.00 23.54 2.05
C ARG A 26 -30.37 22.14 2.06
N ARG A 27 -31.08 21.13 2.56
CA ARG A 27 -30.58 19.75 2.64
C ARG A 27 -30.34 19.14 1.27
N SER A 28 -31.27 19.32 0.33
CA SER A 28 -31.14 18.76 -1.03
C SER A 28 -29.89 19.29 -1.75
N GLU A 29 -29.64 20.59 -1.66
CA GLU A 29 -28.44 21.25 -2.20
C GLU A 29 -27.17 20.65 -1.60
N VAL A 30 -27.11 20.48 -0.27
CA VAL A 30 -25.93 19.94 0.41
C VAL A 30 -25.72 18.45 0.09
N ILE A 31 -26.81 17.67 -0.01
CA ILE A 31 -26.74 16.25 -0.39
C ILE A 31 -26.21 16.10 -1.82
N GLU A 32 -26.66 16.94 -2.75
CA GLU A 32 -26.19 16.92 -4.14
C GLU A 32 -24.69 17.26 -4.24
N ILE A 33 -24.27 18.33 -3.57
CA ILE A 33 -22.84 18.70 -3.49
C ILE A 33 -22.01 17.58 -2.86
N ALA A 34 -22.50 16.96 -1.79
CA ALA A 34 -21.81 15.87 -1.13
C ALA A 34 -21.71 14.63 -2.02
N ALA A 35 -22.77 14.31 -2.77
CA ALA A 35 -22.78 13.19 -3.71
C ALA A 35 -21.80 13.41 -4.88
N GLU A 36 -21.76 14.62 -5.44
CA GLU A 36 -20.79 14.98 -6.47
C GLU A 36 -19.35 14.88 -5.94
N ALA A 37 -19.10 15.41 -4.73
CA ALA A 37 -17.78 15.35 -4.10
C ALA A 37 -17.35 13.90 -3.75
N ALA A 38 -18.30 13.01 -3.46
CA ALA A 38 -18.05 11.61 -3.16
C ALA A 38 -17.90 10.72 -4.40
N ALA A 39 -18.13 11.25 -5.61
CA ALA A 39 -18.03 10.50 -6.85
C ALA A 39 -16.61 9.92 -7.04
N PRO A 40 -16.48 8.66 -7.52
CA PRO A 40 -15.18 8.06 -7.75
C PRO A 40 -14.34 8.85 -8.76
N VAL A 41 -13.08 9.06 -8.44
CA VAL A 41 -12.08 9.63 -9.35
C VAL A 41 -11.02 8.59 -9.72
N ALA A 42 -10.22 8.87 -10.75
CA ALA A 42 -9.14 7.97 -11.19
C ALA A 42 -8.17 7.59 -10.06
N ALA A 43 -7.90 8.51 -9.12
CA ALA A 43 -7.04 8.24 -7.97
C ALA A 43 -7.62 7.16 -7.03
N ASP A 44 -8.93 6.96 -6.97
CA ASP A 44 -9.55 5.93 -6.14
C ASP A 44 -9.21 4.52 -6.62
N ALA A 45 -8.96 4.33 -7.92
CA ALA A 45 -8.47 3.07 -8.45
C ALA A 45 -7.07 2.70 -7.91
N MET A 46 -6.33 3.69 -7.41
CA MET A 46 -5.00 3.54 -6.82
C MET A 46 -5.03 3.54 -5.29
N ALA A 47 -6.22 3.51 -4.66
CA ALA A 47 -6.35 3.54 -3.19
C ALA A 47 -5.65 2.37 -2.47
N TRP A 48 -5.40 1.27 -3.17
CA TRP A 48 -4.64 0.13 -2.64
C TRP A 48 -3.13 0.42 -2.51
N ILE A 49 -2.62 1.43 -3.22
CA ILE A 49 -1.21 1.86 -3.17
C ILE A 49 -1.00 2.68 -1.91
N THR A 50 -0.71 1.98 -0.82
CA THR A 50 -0.28 2.62 0.42
C THR A 50 1.21 2.90 0.41
N SER A 51 1.67 3.81 1.27
CA SER A 51 3.08 3.99 1.60
C SER A 51 3.81 2.67 1.95
N HIS A 52 3.09 1.67 2.50
CA HIS A 52 3.65 0.35 2.78
C HIS A 52 3.81 -0.49 1.51
N ALA A 53 2.78 -0.54 0.66
CA ALA A 53 2.82 -1.25 -0.63
C ALA A 53 3.91 -0.68 -1.56
N PHE A 54 4.05 0.65 -1.59
CA PHE A 54 5.11 1.30 -2.35
C PHE A 54 6.50 0.89 -1.86
N ARG A 55 6.75 0.93 -0.54
CA ARG A 55 8.04 0.52 0.02
C ARG A 55 8.38 -0.96 -0.25
N LYS A 56 7.40 -1.87 -0.27
CA LYS A 56 7.63 -3.27 -0.68
C LYS A 56 7.99 -3.37 -2.16
N THR A 57 7.32 -2.60 -3.00
CA THR A 57 7.61 -2.54 -4.44
C THR A 57 9.04 -2.05 -4.69
N THR A 58 9.45 -0.96 -4.03
CA THR A 58 10.82 -0.45 -4.08
C THR A 58 11.84 -1.49 -3.61
N ALA A 59 11.58 -2.17 -2.50
CA ALA A 59 12.47 -3.22 -1.99
C ALA A 59 12.64 -4.38 -2.97
N THR A 60 11.54 -4.79 -3.61
CA THR A 60 11.55 -5.87 -4.61
C THR A 60 12.39 -5.47 -5.83
N ILE A 61 12.20 -4.25 -6.35
CA ILE A 61 12.99 -3.73 -7.49
C ILE A 61 14.49 -3.71 -7.15
N LEU A 62 14.86 -3.27 -5.95
CA LEU A 62 16.26 -3.21 -5.54
C LEU A 62 16.86 -4.61 -5.31
N ASP A 63 16.09 -5.56 -4.78
CA ASP A 63 16.50 -6.96 -4.64
C ASP A 63 16.69 -7.64 -6.01
N ASP A 64 15.81 -7.36 -6.97
CA ASP A 64 15.94 -7.85 -8.34
C ASP A 64 17.15 -7.24 -9.06
N ALA A 65 17.53 -6.01 -8.71
CA ALA A 65 18.78 -5.38 -9.14
C ALA A 65 20.03 -5.89 -8.40
N GLY A 66 19.89 -6.82 -7.45
CA GLY A 66 21.01 -7.46 -6.75
C GLY A 66 21.51 -6.74 -5.50
N HIS A 67 20.77 -5.73 -5.00
CA HIS A 67 21.13 -5.09 -3.73
C HIS A 67 20.88 -6.03 -2.54
N SER A 68 21.79 -5.98 -1.55
CA SER A 68 21.63 -6.72 -0.31
C SER A 68 20.51 -6.14 0.57
N ALA A 69 19.95 -6.97 1.45
CA ALA A 69 18.96 -6.54 2.43
C ALA A 69 19.42 -5.34 3.30
N ARG A 70 20.72 -5.21 3.56
CA ARG A 70 21.29 -4.06 4.30
C ARG A 70 21.23 -2.78 3.48
N GLN A 71 21.69 -2.81 2.22
CA GLN A 71 21.64 -1.63 1.34
C GLN A 71 20.19 -1.15 1.12
N ILE A 72 19.26 -2.10 0.97
CA ILE A 72 17.84 -1.78 0.85
C ILE A 72 17.31 -1.22 2.17
N ALA A 73 17.69 -1.78 3.32
CA ALA A 73 17.32 -1.26 4.64
C ALA A 73 17.79 0.19 4.85
N ASP A 74 19.00 0.53 4.40
CA ASP A 74 19.54 1.89 4.48
C ASP A 74 18.68 2.87 3.68
N GLN A 75 18.25 2.47 2.47
CA GLN A 75 17.35 3.27 1.64
C GLN A 75 15.94 3.42 2.23
N LEU A 76 15.44 2.38 2.92
CA LEU A 76 14.11 2.38 3.52
C LEU A 76 14.08 2.94 4.96
N GLY A 77 15.24 3.27 5.53
CA GLY A 77 15.37 3.76 6.90
C GLY A 77 15.07 2.70 7.96
N HIS A 78 15.31 1.41 7.67
CA HIS A 78 15.09 0.33 8.63
C HIS A 78 16.32 0.09 9.50
N ALA A 79 16.17 0.27 10.83
CA ALA A 79 17.25 0.05 11.79
C ALA A 79 17.80 -1.40 11.82
N ARG A 80 16.98 -2.38 11.42
CA ARG A 80 17.37 -3.80 11.36
C ARG A 80 17.20 -4.32 9.93
N PRO A 81 18.28 -4.75 9.25
CA PRO A 81 18.18 -5.31 7.89
C PRO A 81 17.26 -6.52 7.77
N SER A 82 17.10 -7.32 8.83
CA SER A 82 16.20 -8.48 8.83
C SER A 82 14.74 -8.08 8.56
N LEU A 83 14.29 -6.91 9.02
CA LEU A 83 12.94 -6.42 8.74
C LEU A 83 12.72 -6.25 7.23
N THR A 84 13.72 -5.72 6.53
CA THR A 84 13.66 -5.55 5.07
C THR A 84 13.57 -6.92 4.39
N GLN A 85 14.43 -7.84 4.78
CA GLN A 85 14.48 -9.19 4.22
C GLN A 85 13.17 -9.96 4.45
N ASP A 86 12.60 -9.88 5.65
CA ASP A 86 11.46 -10.71 6.03
C ASP A 86 10.12 -10.14 5.54
N VAL A 87 9.98 -8.81 5.51
CA VAL A 87 8.69 -8.14 5.30
C VAL A 87 8.60 -7.40 3.96
N TYR A 88 9.71 -6.84 3.48
CA TYR A 88 9.70 -5.93 2.32
C TYR A 88 10.24 -6.57 1.04
N MET A 89 11.20 -7.49 1.13
CA MET A 89 11.70 -8.24 -0.01
C MET A 89 10.76 -9.41 -0.34
N ALA A 90 10.47 -9.61 -1.62
CA ALA A 90 9.65 -10.72 -2.06
C ALA A 90 10.43 -12.04 -1.97
N ARG A 91 9.74 -13.15 -1.67
CA ARG A 91 10.34 -14.49 -1.75
C ARG A 91 10.44 -14.89 -3.23
N LYS A 92 11.66 -15.05 -3.75
CA LYS A 92 11.88 -15.57 -5.11
C LYS A 92 11.38 -17.02 -5.20
N ALA A 93 10.55 -17.33 -6.20
CA ALA A 93 10.01 -18.68 -6.40
C ALA A 93 11.02 -19.57 -7.14
N LYS A 94 11.38 -20.70 -6.51
CA LYS A 94 12.41 -21.68 -6.88
C LYS A 94 13.82 -21.06 -6.98
N ASN A 95 14.80 -21.72 -6.37
CA ASN A 95 16.20 -21.31 -6.41
C ASN A 95 17.01 -22.38 -7.17
N PRO A 96 17.12 -22.27 -8.51
CA PRO A 96 17.89 -23.21 -9.32
C PRO A 96 19.35 -23.29 -8.89
N GLY A 97 19.96 -22.16 -8.52
CA GLY A 97 21.34 -22.13 -8.05
C GLY A 97 21.56 -22.94 -6.76
N ALA A 98 20.56 -22.98 -5.86
CA ALA A 98 20.61 -23.87 -4.70
C ALA A 98 20.51 -25.35 -5.10
N ALA A 99 19.68 -25.68 -6.09
CA ALA A 99 19.60 -27.05 -6.61
C ALA A 99 20.92 -27.48 -7.28
N ASP A 100 21.53 -26.60 -8.07
CA ASP A 100 22.81 -26.85 -8.73
C ASP A 100 23.94 -27.02 -7.71
N ALA A 101 24.01 -26.16 -6.68
CA ALA A 101 25.00 -26.27 -5.61
C ALA A 101 24.88 -27.60 -4.84
N LEU A 102 23.65 -28.05 -4.57
CA LEU A 102 23.41 -29.34 -3.93
C LEU A 102 23.78 -30.52 -4.84
N LYS A 103 23.56 -30.38 -6.15
CA LYS A 103 23.93 -31.40 -7.13
C LYS A 103 25.44 -31.62 -7.18
N THR A 104 26.24 -30.56 -7.18
CA THR A 104 27.71 -30.67 -7.15
C THR A 104 28.19 -31.48 -5.95
N ILE A 105 27.62 -31.25 -4.76
CA ILE A 105 27.99 -32.02 -3.56
C ILE A 105 27.56 -33.49 -3.67
N ALA A 106 26.41 -33.76 -4.30
CA ALA A 106 25.92 -35.13 -4.50
C ALA A 106 26.76 -35.92 -5.51
N ASP A 107 27.32 -35.24 -6.53
CA ASP A 107 28.16 -35.87 -7.57
C ASP A 107 29.60 -36.14 -7.06
N ASP A 108 30.03 -35.50 -5.96
CA ASP A 108 31.36 -35.66 -5.32
C ASP A 108 31.40 -36.74 -4.21
N LEU A 109 30.27 -37.40 -3.91
CA LEU A 109 30.13 -38.48 -2.90
C LEU A 109 30.15 -39.88 -3.54
#